data_AF-A0A7S0SBB9-F1
#
_entry.id   AF-A0A7S0SBB9-F1
#
_cell.length_a   1.000
_cell.length_b   1.000
_cell.length_c   1.000
_cell.angle_alpha   90.00
_cell.angle_beta   90.00
_cell.angle_gamma   90.00
#
_symmetry.space_group_name_H-M   'P 1'
#
loop_
_entity.id
_entity.type
_entity.pdbx_description
1 polymer ?
#
loop_
_entity_poly.entity_id
_entity_poly.type
_entity_poly.pdbx_seq_one_letter_code
_entity_poly.pdbx_strand_id
1 'polypeptide(L)'
;MVMRGAVLVFLMALAASARAGRDHPVKAALGATMNPDGTVSDTPVPVPAPVPDAPAPAADVPAPTTTTAPAPDADDTLDAAPPALAALVTDRRRTFSVGLDPDAEQTAAEWFQSLGYRTLTGDMRYTKGYWGGTVIENDARMSVSFCTATSDVSLLSGYDFVNWLPVPSVYDSLVLDFPDAKFILFETPVDLWMKRIEAKALASQVLGEECGCVGVDAVRSPAAECGDDTHHYCDIYPCLWERTFSTWAVDSLAWREAYINHVAKVKTTIPSQRLLVVPMLGEQNPVAIAKALGTFLALTTTPDDFAATHPFEPHVMSLGREHRWSIVLFVLVGFLGLALLFMPNPWAGGLGGYHEYQH
;
A
#
# COMPACT_ATOMS: atom_id res chain seq x y z
N MET A 1 -0.75 2.79 46.14
CA MET A 1 -2.16 2.78 45.68
C MET A 1 -2.44 3.56 44.39
N VAL A 2 -1.43 4.15 43.72
CA VAL A 2 -1.64 4.91 42.46
C VAL A 2 -1.54 4.03 41.19
N MET A 3 -0.90 2.87 41.27
CA MET A 3 -0.70 1.96 40.12
C MET A 3 -1.93 1.12 39.73
N ARG A 4 -2.96 1.05 40.57
CA ARG A 4 -4.19 0.27 40.27
C ARG A 4 -5.21 1.06 39.43
N GLY A 5 -5.19 2.39 39.49
CA GLY A 5 -6.10 3.24 38.70
C GLY A 5 -5.74 3.29 37.22
N ALA A 6 -4.44 3.39 36.89
CA ALA A 6 -3.96 3.46 35.51
C ALA A 6 -4.22 2.16 34.72
N VAL A 7 -4.08 1.00 35.38
CA VAL A 7 -4.34 -0.31 34.75
C VAL A 7 -5.83 -0.54 34.51
N LEU A 8 -6.71 -0.02 35.39
CA LEU A 8 -8.16 -0.13 35.21
C LEU A 8 -8.67 0.77 34.06
N VAL A 9 -8.09 1.97 33.92
CA VAL A 9 -8.41 2.89 32.80
C VAL A 9 -7.93 2.31 31.47
N PHE A 10 -6.75 1.67 31.44
CA PHE A 10 -6.22 1.02 30.25
C PHE A 10 -7.04 -0.22 29.85
N LEU A 11 -7.49 -1.02 30.82
CA LEU A 11 -8.38 -2.18 30.58
C LEU A 11 -9.80 -1.75 30.16
N MET A 12 -10.32 -0.62 30.66
CA MET A 12 -11.62 -0.10 30.21
C MET A 12 -11.55 0.52 28.81
N ALA A 13 -10.43 1.16 28.44
CA ALA A 13 -10.21 1.62 27.06
C ALA A 13 -10.12 0.44 26.08
N LEU A 14 -9.47 -0.66 26.48
CA LEU A 14 -9.42 -1.92 25.71
C LEU A 14 -10.78 -2.61 25.62
N ALA A 15 -11.61 -2.57 26.68
CA ALA A 15 -12.97 -3.11 26.64
C ALA A 15 -13.91 -2.27 25.78
N ALA A 16 -13.71 -0.94 25.70
CA ALA A 16 -14.48 -0.06 24.81
C ALA A 16 -14.12 -0.31 23.33
N SER A 17 -12.83 -0.47 23.00
CA SER A 17 -12.39 -0.81 21.65
C SER A 17 -12.79 -2.24 21.23
N ALA A 18 -12.83 -3.20 22.18
CA ALA A 18 -13.31 -4.56 21.91
C ALA A 18 -14.84 -4.67 21.83
N ARG A 19 -15.60 -3.68 22.35
CA ARG A 19 -17.06 -3.62 22.23
C ARG A 19 -17.50 -2.90 20.95
N ALA A 20 -16.71 -1.93 20.48
CA ALA A 20 -16.90 -1.33 19.15
C ALA A 20 -16.66 -2.34 17.99
N GLY A 21 -15.86 -3.39 18.24
CA GLY A 21 -15.62 -4.50 17.29
C GLY A 21 -16.57 -5.71 17.43
N ARG A 22 -17.69 -5.61 18.16
CA ARG A 22 -18.58 -6.77 18.43
C ARG A 22 -20.05 -6.60 18.10
N ASP A 23 -20.47 -5.51 17.44
CA ASP A 23 -21.83 -5.35 16.95
C ASP A 23 -21.88 -5.37 15.41
N HIS A 24 -21.46 -6.48 14.81
CA HIS A 24 -21.97 -6.91 13.51
C HIS A 24 -22.28 -8.41 13.58
N PRO A 25 -23.57 -8.82 13.60
CA PRO A 25 -23.91 -10.21 13.41
C PRO A 25 -23.63 -10.62 11.96
N VAL A 26 -22.86 -11.69 11.82
CA VAL A 26 -22.81 -12.51 10.60
C VAL A 26 -24.24 -12.92 10.25
N LYS A 27 -24.88 -12.24 9.29
CA LYS A 27 -26.03 -12.77 8.58
C LYS A 27 -25.53 -13.35 7.26
N ALA A 28 -25.35 -14.67 7.29
CA ALA A 28 -25.38 -15.48 6.09
C ALA A 28 -26.69 -15.17 5.32
N ALA A 29 -26.54 -14.81 4.05
CA ALA A 29 -27.63 -14.72 3.11
C ALA A 29 -28.16 -16.13 2.84
N LEU A 30 -29.29 -16.46 3.46
CA LEU A 30 -30.20 -17.54 3.09
C LEU A 30 -31.57 -17.21 3.71
N GLY A 31 -32.54 -16.82 2.89
CA GLY A 31 -33.89 -16.55 3.36
C GLY A 31 -34.77 -15.77 2.39
N ALA A 32 -35.05 -16.33 1.21
CA ALA A 32 -36.35 -16.10 0.60
C ALA A 32 -37.38 -16.90 1.42
N THR A 33 -38.27 -16.22 2.13
CA THR A 33 -39.39 -16.86 2.83
C THR A 33 -40.61 -16.84 1.93
N MET A 34 -40.96 -18.00 1.37
CA MET A 34 -42.29 -18.29 0.80
C MET A 34 -43.32 -18.32 1.93
N ASN A 35 -44.48 -17.67 1.73
CA ASN A 35 -45.67 -17.98 2.52
C ASN A 35 -46.17 -19.40 2.15
N PRO A 36 -46.81 -20.12 3.08
CA PRO A 36 -47.21 -21.53 2.92
C PRO A 36 -48.27 -21.80 1.82
N ASP A 37 -48.74 -20.77 1.12
CA ASP A 37 -49.64 -20.81 -0.03
C ASP A 37 -49.01 -20.31 -1.35
N GLY A 38 -47.71 -20.00 -1.36
CA GLY A 38 -46.93 -19.84 -2.58
C GLY A 38 -47.12 -18.53 -3.36
N THR A 39 -47.59 -17.45 -2.72
CA THR A 39 -47.69 -16.12 -3.36
C THR A 39 -46.78 -15.07 -2.71
N VAL A 40 -46.21 -14.19 -3.54
CA VAL A 40 -45.39 -13.03 -3.15
C VAL A 40 -46.30 -11.80 -3.15
N SER A 41 -46.38 -11.07 -2.03
CA SER A 41 -47.27 -9.91 -1.89
C SER A 41 -46.45 -8.61 -1.85
N ASP A 42 -46.57 -7.80 -2.90
CA ASP A 42 -46.08 -6.43 -2.97
C ASP A 42 -47.09 -5.48 -2.33
N THR A 43 -46.72 -4.82 -1.23
CA THR A 43 -47.44 -3.63 -0.78
C THR A 43 -46.49 -2.69 -0.02
N PRO A 44 -46.33 -1.42 -0.44
CA PRO A 44 -45.47 -0.47 0.26
C PRO A 44 -46.15 0.09 1.51
N VAL A 45 -45.42 0.13 2.62
CA VAL A 45 -45.81 0.82 3.86
C VAL A 45 -45.53 2.33 3.71
N PRO A 46 -46.49 3.23 4.03
CA PRO A 46 -46.31 4.67 3.86
C PRO A 46 -45.43 5.28 4.98
N VAL A 47 -44.43 6.07 4.58
CA VAL A 47 -43.58 6.89 5.48
C VAL A 47 -44.31 8.22 5.79
N PRO A 48 -44.38 8.67 7.05
CA PRO A 48 -44.97 9.96 7.38
C PRO A 48 -44.03 11.13 7.01
N ALA A 49 -44.63 12.23 6.54
CA ALA A 49 -43.95 13.44 6.06
C ALA A 49 -43.16 14.20 7.16
N PRO A 50 -42.07 14.92 6.81
CA PRO A 50 -41.35 15.78 7.74
C PRO A 50 -42.07 17.11 8.00
N VAL A 51 -42.02 17.58 9.25
CA VAL A 51 -42.55 18.86 9.75
C VAL A 51 -41.50 19.98 9.57
N PRO A 52 -41.87 21.24 9.25
CA PRO A 52 -40.92 22.31 8.92
C PRO A 52 -40.42 23.12 10.14
N ASP A 53 -39.14 23.48 10.06
CA ASP A 53 -38.35 24.61 10.59
C ASP A 53 -38.54 25.20 12.01
N ALA A 54 -37.40 25.36 12.71
CA ALA A 54 -37.12 26.48 13.62
C ALA A 54 -35.59 26.75 13.72
N PRO A 55 -35.17 28.00 14.03
CA PRO A 55 -34.00 28.65 13.42
C PRO A 55 -32.67 28.51 14.18
N ALA A 56 -31.57 28.73 13.45
CA ALA A 56 -30.22 28.82 13.98
C ALA A 56 -30.01 30.06 14.88
N PRO A 57 -29.20 29.94 15.96
CA PRO A 57 -28.56 31.09 16.57
C PRO A 57 -27.12 31.23 16.08
N ALA A 58 -26.82 32.39 15.49
CA ALA A 58 -25.49 32.92 15.33
C ALA A 58 -24.96 33.44 16.68
N ALA A 59 -23.73 33.11 17.05
CA ALA A 59 -22.88 33.95 17.91
C ALA A 59 -21.42 33.50 17.86
N ASP A 60 -20.57 34.46 17.52
CA ASP A 60 -19.12 34.48 17.54
C ASP A 60 -18.48 34.02 18.86
N VAL A 61 -17.48 33.13 18.75
CA VAL A 61 -16.32 33.09 19.67
C VAL A 61 -15.07 32.70 18.85
N PRO A 62 -14.04 33.56 18.72
CA PRO A 62 -12.80 33.16 18.06
C PRO A 62 -11.98 32.26 18.99
N ALA A 63 -11.81 31.00 18.60
CA ALA A 63 -10.85 30.08 19.22
C ALA A 63 -9.41 30.46 18.82
N PRO A 64 -8.41 30.25 19.71
CA PRO A 64 -7.04 30.66 19.45
C PRO A 64 -6.45 29.86 18.28
N THR A 65 -5.91 30.58 17.29
CA THR A 65 -5.09 30.03 16.21
C THR A 65 -3.89 29.30 16.79
N THR A 66 -4.00 27.98 16.91
CA THR A 66 -2.84 27.10 16.82
C THR A 66 -2.30 27.23 15.40
N THR A 67 -1.17 27.91 15.28
CA THR A 67 -0.33 27.89 14.08
C THR A 67 0.17 26.46 13.89
N THR A 68 -0.62 25.61 13.25
CA THR A 68 -0.10 24.43 12.58
C THR A 68 0.73 24.97 11.43
N ALA A 69 2.04 24.70 11.44
CA ALA A 69 2.88 24.97 10.29
C ALA A 69 2.20 24.35 9.05
N PRO A 70 2.10 25.06 7.91
CA PRO A 70 1.60 24.45 6.69
C PRO A 70 2.42 23.19 6.42
N ALA A 71 1.73 22.07 6.16
CA ALA A 71 2.37 20.92 5.56
C ALA A 71 3.08 21.42 4.29
N PRO A 72 4.35 21.02 4.04
CA PRO A 72 5.00 21.40 2.80
C PRO A 72 4.14 20.88 1.64
N ASP A 73 3.81 21.77 0.71
CA ASP A 73 3.14 21.40 -0.53
C ASP A 73 3.94 20.25 -1.18
N ALA A 74 3.24 19.25 -1.71
CA ALA A 74 3.84 18.02 -2.25
C ALA A 74 4.84 18.26 -3.42
N ASP A 75 4.99 19.49 -3.91
CA ASP A 75 5.95 19.87 -4.94
C ASP A 75 7.37 20.15 -4.40
N ASP A 76 7.52 20.55 -3.13
CA ASP A 76 8.82 21.03 -2.60
C ASP A 76 9.90 19.93 -2.46
N THR A 77 9.54 18.64 -2.50
CA THR A 77 10.48 17.53 -2.26
C THR A 77 11.15 16.97 -3.51
N LEU A 78 10.58 17.19 -4.71
CA LEU A 78 11.24 16.83 -5.98
C LEU A 78 12.31 17.86 -6.37
N ASP A 79 12.15 19.10 -5.90
CA ASP A 79 13.09 20.21 -6.08
C ASP A 79 14.33 20.12 -5.18
N ALA A 80 14.31 19.24 -4.17
CA ALA A 80 15.49 18.92 -3.37
C ALA A 80 16.63 18.37 -4.25
N ALA A 81 17.85 18.29 -3.74
CA ALA A 81 18.90 17.54 -4.43
C ALA A 81 18.55 16.04 -4.42
N PRO A 82 18.86 15.27 -5.49
CA PRO A 82 18.66 13.83 -5.44
C PRO A 82 19.59 13.20 -4.38
N PRO A 83 19.27 11.99 -3.87
CA PRO A 83 20.05 11.34 -2.82
C PRO A 83 21.55 11.22 -3.14
N ALA A 84 22.40 10.86 -2.18
CA ALA A 84 23.76 10.44 -2.54
C ALA A 84 23.72 9.07 -3.25
N LEU A 85 24.49 8.90 -4.31
CA LEU A 85 24.67 7.61 -4.97
C LEU A 85 25.36 6.62 -4.03
N ALA A 86 24.97 5.34 -4.11
CA ALA A 86 25.65 4.28 -3.39
C ALA A 86 27.07 4.05 -3.93
N ALA A 87 27.92 3.39 -3.13
CA ALA A 87 29.27 3.05 -3.57
C ALA A 87 29.24 2.27 -4.90
N LEU A 88 30.21 2.52 -5.78
CA LEU A 88 30.33 1.90 -7.11
C LEU A 88 29.23 2.29 -8.12
N VAL A 89 28.25 3.11 -7.74
CA VAL A 89 27.29 3.72 -8.68
C VAL A 89 27.85 5.04 -9.18
N THR A 90 28.06 5.15 -10.49
CA THR A 90 28.67 6.33 -11.12
C THR A 90 27.66 7.28 -11.72
N ASP A 91 26.44 6.80 -12.05
CA ASP A 91 25.41 7.60 -12.70
C ASP A 91 24.00 7.03 -12.43
N ARG A 92 22.98 7.90 -12.55
CA ARG A 92 21.56 7.51 -12.55
C ARG A 92 21.04 7.46 -13.97
N ARG A 93 20.90 6.25 -14.50
CA ARG A 93 20.22 6.09 -15.78
C ARG A 93 18.72 6.09 -15.54
N ARG A 94 17.99 7.02 -16.16
CA ARG A 94 16.53 7.00 -16.16
C ARG A 94 16.03 5.64 -16.66
N THR A 95 15.24 4.99 -15.82
CA THR A 95 14.86 3.61 -16.02
C THR A 95 13.36 3.42 -15.74
N PHE A 96 12.65 2.79 -16.67
CA PHE A 96 11.25 2.43 -16.49
C PHE A 96 11.13 0.91 -16.43
N SER A 97 10.47 0.40 -15.39
CA SER A 97 10.07 -1.01 -15.41
C SER A 97 8.69 -1.14 -16.05
N VAL A 98 8.60 -2.02 -17.03
CA VAL A 98 7.39 -2.32 -17.79
C VAL A 98 6.87 -3.72 -17.48
N GLY A 99 7.30 -4.31 -16.36
CA GLY A 99 6.73 -5.56 -15.85
C GLY A 99 5.39 -5.34 -15.15
N LEU A 100 4.64 -6.43 -15.01
CA LEU A 100 3.31 -6.45 -14.41
C LEU A 100 3.26 -7.28 -13.11
N ASP A 101 4.40 -7.76 -12.61
CA ASP A 101 4.45 -8.57 -11.38
C ASP A 101 4.63 -7.67 -10.14
N PRO A 102 3.61 -7.52 -9.29
CA PRO A 102 3.66 -6.60 -8.15
C PRO A 102 4.84 -6.87 -7.20
N ASP A 103 5.19 -8.14 -6.99
CA ASP A 103 6.27 -8.50 -6.06
C ASP A 103 7.64 -8.17 -6.67
N ALA A 104 7.82 -8.49 -7.96
CA ALA A 104 9.06 -8.20 -8.66
C ALA A 104 9.27 -6.68 -8.79
N GLU A 105 8.20 -5.95 -9.10
CA GLU A 105 8.21 -4.50 -9.19
C GLU A 105 8.53 -3.86 -7.83
N GLN A 106 7.86 -4.27 -6.75
CA GLN A 106 8.15 -3.75 -5.42
C GLN A 106 9.62 -3.99 -5.02
N THR A 107 10.13 -5.20 -5.26
CA THR A 107 11.51 -5.55 -4.96
C THR A 107 12.49 -4.68 -5.76
N ALA A 108 12.21 -4.45 -7.05
CA ALA A 108 13.03 -3.60 -7.90
C ALA A 108 13.06 -2.15 -7.40
N ALA A 109 11.90 -1.62 -6.99
CA ALA A 109 11.80 -0.26 -6.45
C ALA A 109 12.74 -0.06 -5.25
N GLU A 110 12.78 -1.02 -4.33
CA GLU A 110 13.65 -1.01 -3.15
C GLU A 110 15.14 -1.08 -3.52
N TRP A 111 15.50 -1.89 -4.52
CA TRP A 111 16.89 -1.95 -5.00
C TRP A 111 17.34 -0.61 -5.56
N PHE A 112 16.59 -0.04 -6.51
CA PHE A 112 16.95 1.25 -7.11
C PHE A 112 17.01 2.35 -6.05
N GLN A 113 16.06 2.34 -5.11
CA GLN A 113 16.07 3.26 -4.00
C GLN A 113 17.35 3.15 -3.16
N SER A 114 17.81 1.93 -2.86
CA SER A 114 19.04 1.70 -2.09
C SER A 114 20.31 2.16 -2.83
N LEU A 115 20.28 2.17 -4.16
CA LEU A 115 21.35 2.74 -5.02
C LEU A 115 21.34 4.28 -5.06
N GLY A 116 20.34 4.90 -4.44
CA GLY A 116 20.19 6.35 -4.37
C GLY A 116 19.33 6.93 -5.49
N TYR A 117 18.46 6.16 -6.13
CA TYR A 117 17.48 6.64 -7.11
C TYR A 117 16.30 7.32 -6.43
N ARG A 118 15.69 8.28 -7.11
CA ARG A 118 14.30 8.67 -6.85
C ARG A 118 13.38 7.67 -7.52
N THR A 119 12.62 6.96 -6.69
CA THR A 119 11.75 5.89 -7.15
C THR A 119 10.29 6.29 -7.01
N LEU A 120 9.48 6.00 -8.03
CA LEU A 120 8.02 6.02 -7.95
C LEU A 120 7.51 4.61 -8.29
N THR A 121 6.85 3.95 -7.33
CA THR A 121 6.15 2.67 -7.54
C THR A 121 4.65 2.92 -7.47
N GLY A 122 3.99 2.86 -8.63
CA GLY A 122 2.58 3.24 -8.74
C GLY A 122 2.35 4.69 -8.29
N ASP A 123 1.66 4.84 -7.17
CA ASP A 123 1.33 6.09 -6.49
C ASP A 123 2.24 6.41 -5.30
N MET A 124 3.25 5.59 -5.01
CA MET A 124 4.14 5.80 -3.86
C MET A 124 5.52 6.26 -4.32
N ARG A 125 5.90 7.49 -3.95
CA ARG A 125 7.26 8.00 -4.15
C ARG A 125 8.14 7.74 -2.94
N TYR A 126 9.39 7.36 -3.23
CA TYR A 126 10.43 7.14 -2.22
C TYR A 126 11.54 8.16 -2.38
N THR A 127 11.83 8.88 -1.30
CA THR A 127 13.00 9.77 -1.22
C THR A 127 13.84 9.42 0.01
N LYS A 128 15.15 9.67 -0.05
CA LYS A 128 16.03 9.48 1.10
C LYS A 128 15.78 10.61 2.09
N GLY A 129 15.20 10.29 3.24
CA GLY A 129 14.92 11.21 4.32
C GLY A 129 16.18 11.83 4.91
N TYR A 130 16.00 13.02 5.49
CA TYR A 130 17.05 13.88 6.03
C TYR A 130 17.99 13.19 7.04
N TRP A 131 17.48 12.18 7.77
CA TRP A 131 18.25 11.41 8.78
C TRP A 131 18.73 10.03 8.30
N GLY A 132 18.71 9.77 6.99
CA GLY A 132 19.12 8.49 6.41
C GLY A 132 18.04 7.40 6.39
N GLY A 133 16.80 7.73 6.77
CA GLY A 133 15.61 6.88 6.55
C GLY A 133 15.00 7.04 5.16
N THR A 134 13.94 6.30 4.84
CA THR A 134 13.14 6.48 3.62
C THR A 134 11.91 7.32 3.95
N VAL A 135 11.68 8.40 3.20
CA VAL A 135 10.40 9.11 3.20
C VAL A 135 9.55 8.50 2.11
N ILE A 136 8.34 8.10 2.48
CA ILE A 136 7.34 7.52 1.61
C ILE A 136 6.19 8.52 1.54
N GLU A 137 5.89 9.01 0.35
CA GLU A 137 4.83 9.99 0.11
C GLU A 137 3.95 9.51 -1.05
N ASN A 138 2.69 9.91 -1.04
CA ASN A 138 1.78 9.64 -2.15
C ASN A 138 2.04 10.64 -3.28
N ASP A 139 2.15 10.14 -4.51
CA ASP A 139 2.17 10.90 -5.76
C ASP A 139 1.35 10.16 -6.82
N ALA A 140 0.03 10.31 -6.76
CA ALA A 140 -0.90 9.69 -7.68
C ALA A 140 -1.05 10.42 -9.03
N ARG A 141 -0.28 11.49 -9.30
CA ARG A 141 -0.49 12.36 -10.48
C ARG A 141 -0.50 11.58 -11.80
N MET A 142 0.41 10.62 -11.93
CA MET A 142 0.46 9.74 -13.11
C MET A 142 -0.77 8.85 -13.22
N SER A 143 -1.22 8.26 -12.12
CA SER A 143 -2.42 7.41 -12.08
C SER A 143 -3.69 8.20 -12.39
N VAL A 144 -3.83 9.41 -11.84
CA VAL A 144 -4.93 10.35 -12.16
C VAL A 144 -4.91 10.70 -13.65
N SER A 145 -3.74 11.10 -14.18
CA SER A 145 -3.59 11.49 -15.58
C SER A 145 -3.91 10.33 -16.54
N PHE A 146 -3.47 9.12 -16.19
CA PHE A 146 -3.84 7.91 -16.90
C PHE A 146 -5.34 7.70 -16.88
N CYS A 147 -6.01 7.81 -15.72
CA CYS A 147 -7.43 7.51 -15.59
C CYS A 147 -8.39 8.59 -16.12
N THR A 148 -7.95 9.84 -16.21
CA THR A 148 -8.82 10.97 -16.60
C THR A 148 -8.57 11.50 -18.02
N ALA A 149 -7.43 11.15 -18.66
CA ALA A 149 -7.02 11.70 -19.95
C ALA A 149 -6.16 10.72 -20.79
N THR A 150 -5.38 11.25 -21.74
CA THR A 150 -4.46 10.50 -22.62
C THR A 150 -3.18 10.01 -21.94
N SER A 151 -3.03 10.21 -20.62
CA SER A 151 -1.81 9.96 -19.83
C SER A 151 -0.66 10.89 -20.20
N ASP A 152 -0.33 11.83 -19.32
CA ASP A 152 0.80 12.74 -19.43
C ASP A 152 2.04 12.14 -18.76
N VAL A 153 2.95 11.60 -19.55
CA VAL A 153 4.18 10.97 -19.05
C VAL A 153 5.26 11.98 -18.62
N SER A 154 5.08 13.27 -18.90
CA SER A 154 6.02 14.31 -18.45
C SER A 154 6.05 14.45 -16.92
N LEU A 155 4.97 14.03 -16.25
CA LEU A 155 4.87 13.93 -14.79
C LEU A 155 5.94 13.01 -14.17
N LEU A 156 6.53 12.10 -14.97
CA LEU A 156 7.57 11.18 -14.53
C LEU A 156 8.99 11.78 -14.65
N SER A 157 9.13 13.01 -15.15
CA SER A 157 10.42 13.67 -15.38
C SER A 157 11.25 13.85 -14.10
N GLY A 158 10.64 13.96 -12.93
CA GLY A 158 11.34 14.10 -11.65
C GLY A 158 11.98 12.82 -11.08
N TYR A 159 11.68 11.66 -11.68
CA TYR A 159 12.08 10.34 -11.16
C TYR A 159 13.18 9.67 -11.99
N ASP A 160 14.02 8.90 -11.30
CA ASP A 160 15.10 8.13 -11.91
C ASP A 160 14.65 6.69 -12.23
N PHE A 161 13.86 6.09 -11.35
CA PHE A 161 13.25 4.77 -11.55
C PHE A 161 11.74 4.87 -11.35
N VAL A 162 10.96 4.39 -12.32
CA VAL A 162 9.50 4.35 -12.20
C VAL A 162 8.99 2.98 -12.61
N ASN A 163 8.09 2.44 -11.82
CA ASN A 163 7.51 1.13 -12.07
C ASN A 163 6.09 1.00 -11.56
N TRP A 164 5.52 -0.19 -11.78
CA TRP A 164 4.15 -0.55 -11.44
C TRP A 164 3.09 0.30 -12.20
N LEU A 165 1.80 -0.04 -12.03
CA LEU A 165 0.72 0.59 -12.79
C LEU A 165 0.65 2.09 -12.50
N PRO A 166 0.47 2.96 -13.53
CA PRO A 166 0.12 2.65 -14.92
C PRO A 166 1.30 2.51 -15.90
N VAL A 167 2.55 2.50 -15.44
CA VAL A 167 3.76 2.53 -16.31
C VAL A 167 3.74 1.47 -17.44
N PRO A 168 3.40 0.19 -17.17
CA PRO A 168 3.33 -0.83 -18.21
C PRO A 168 2.23 -0.57 -19.26
N SER A 169 1.27 0.31 -19.00
CA SER A 169 0.20 0.62 -19.95
C SER A 169 0.51 1.84 -20.83
N VAL A 170 1.58 2.58 -20.52
CA VAL A 170 1.96 3.82 -21.23
C VAL A 170 3.39 3.79 -21.81
N TYR A 171 4.03 2.62 -21.84
CA TYR A 171 5.43 2.52 -22.30
C TYR A 171 5.64 3.00 -23.74
N ASP A 172 4.64 2.91 -24.60
CA ASP A 172 4.72 3.43 -25.97
C ASP A 172 5.05 4.94 -25.96
N SER A 173 4.37 5.71 -25.11
CA SER A 173 4.65 7.14 -24.90
C SER A 173 6.01 7.35 -24.23
N LEU A 174 6.37 6.51 -23.25
CA LEU A 174 7.68 6.62 -22.57
C LEU A 174 8.85 6.39 -23.51
N VAL A 175 8.72 5.45 -24.45
CA VAL A 175 9.75 5.15 -25.46
C VAL A 175 10.01 6.36 -26.35
N LEU A 176 8.95 7.10 -26.69
CA LEU A 176 8.99 8.30 -27.54
C LEU A 176 9.52 9.52 -26.79
N ASP A 177 8.97 9.82 -25.61
CA ASP A 177 9.21 11.08 -24.90
C ASP A 177 10.51 11.06 -24.09
N PHE A 178 11.02 9.87 -23.74
CA PHE A 178 12.29 9.70 -23.03
C PHE A 178 13.29 8.87 -23.86
N PRO A 179 13.87 9.43 -24.94
CA PRO A 179 14.71 8.69 -25.88
C PRO A 179 15.95 8.05 -25.24
N ASP A 180 16.48 8.65 -24.18
CA ASP A 180 17.68 8.18 -23.46
C ASP A 180 17.37 7.21 -22.30
N ALA A 181 16.09 6.97 -22.01
CA ALA A 181 15.70 6.03 -20.96
C ALA A 181 15.92 4.57 -21.38
N LYS A 182 16.19 3.75 -20.36
CA LYS A 182 16.25 2.29 -20.45
C LYS A 182 14.99 1.68 -19.86
N PHE A 183 14.65 0.48 -20.33
CA PHE A 183 13.48 -0.27 -19.91
C PHE A 183 13.90 -1.63 -19.37
N ILE A 184 13.22 -2.06 -18.31
CA ILE A 184 13.39 -3.39 -17.73
C ILE A 184 12.05 -4.10 -17.79
N LEU A 185 12.06 -5.36 -18.21
CA LEU A 185 10.92 -6.25 -18.14
C LEU A 185 11.26 -7.40 -17.20
N PHE A 186 10.72 -7.37 -15.98
CA PHE A 186 10.73 -8.52 -15.09
C PHE A 186 9.66 -9.53 -15.55
N GLU A 187 10.11 -10.61 -16.17
CA GLU A 187 9.24 -11.61 -16.78
C GLU A 187 9.03 -12.79 -15.83
N THR A 188 7.85 -12.87 -15.25
CA THR A 188 7.45 -13.95 -14.34
C THR A 188 6.63 -14.99 -15.11
N PRO A 189 6.84 -16.29 -14.89
CA PRO A 189 5.96 -17.31 -15.45
C PRO A 189 4.49 -17.01 -15.12
N VAL A 190 3.61 -17.07 -16.13
CA VAL A 190 2.22 -16.59 -16.03
C VAL A 190 1.45 -17.19 -14.84
N ASP A 191 1.71 -18.45 -14.49
CA ASP A 191 1.07 -19.10 -13.34
C ASP A 191 1.53 -18.56 -11.99
N LEU A 192 2.81 -18.20 -11.89
CA LEU A 192 3.35 -17.56 -10.69
C LEU A 192 2.89 -16.11 -10.60
N TRP A 193 2.91 -15.40 -11.74
CA TRP A 193 2.38 -14.05 -11.85
C TRP A 193 0.91 -13.98 -11.41
N MET A 194 0.07 -14.89 -11.91
CA MET A 194 -1.37 -14.91 -11.57
C MET A 194 -1.61 -15.03 -10.06
N LYS A 195 -0.84 -15.87 -9.36
CA LYS A 195 -0.97 -16.00 -7.90
C LYS A 195 -0.66 -14.70 -7.16
N ARG A 196 0.36 -13.97 -7.62
CA ARG A 196 0.79 -12.71 -7.00
C ARG A 196 -0.17 -11.56 -7.31
N ILE A 197 -0.61 -11.46 -8.55
CA ILE A 197 -1.54 -10.41 -8.97
C ILE A 197 -2.92 -10.58 -8.33
N GLU A 198 -3.41 -11.82 -8.14
CA GLU A 198 -4.65 -12.11 -7.40
C GLU A 198 -4.56 -11.62 -5.95
N ALA A 199 -3.43 -11.90 -5.27
CA ALA A 199 -3.21 -11.44 -3.91
C ALA A 199 -3.18 -9.91 -3.81
N LYS A 200 -2.52 -9.23 -4.76
CA LYS A 200 -2.49 -7.77 -4.83
C LYS A 200 -3.88 -7.19 -5.12
N ALA A 201 -4.64 -7.83 -5.99
CA ALA A 201 -6.00 -7.41 -6.31
C ALA A 201 -6.94 -7.54 -5.11
N LEU A 202 -6.87 -8.65 -4.37
CA LEU A 202 -7.63 -8.83 -3.14
C LEU A 202 -7.26 -7.80 -2.06
N ALA A 203 -5.96 -7.58 -1.82
CA ALA A 203 -5.51 -6.59 -0.83
C ALA A 203 -6.04 -5.18 -1.14
N SER A 204 -6.14 -4.88 -2.43
CA SER A 204 -6.63 -3.61 -2.90
C SER A 204 -8.16 -3.49 -2.86
N GLN A 205 -8.88 -4.59 -3.11
CA GLN A 205 -10.32 -4.63 -2.90
C GLN A 205 -10.66 -4.36 -1.42
N VAL A 206 -9.92 -4.97 -0.49
CA VAL A 206 -10.08 -4.74 0.95
C VAL A 206 -9.85 -3.26 1.29
N LEU A 207 -8.78 -2.65 0.77
CA LEU A 207 -8.54 -1.21 0.95
C LEU A 207 -9.66 -0.37 0.35
N GLY A 208 -10.19 -0.75 -0.82
CA GLY A 208 -11.32 -0.08 -1.44
C GLY A 208 -12.58 -0.12 -0.56
N GLU A 209 -12.86 -1.25 0.09
CA GLU A 209 -13.97 -1.35 1.04
C GLU A 209 -13.75 -0.45 2.26
N GLU A 210 -12.54 -0.43 2.82
CA GLU A 210 -12.15 0.47 3.93
C GLU A 210 -12.25 1.96 3.55
N CYS A 211 -11.99 2.28 2.28
CA CYS A 211 -12.09 3.62 1.73
C CYS A 211 -13.52 4.03 1.33
N GLY A 212 -14.52 3.14 1.47
CA GLY A 212 -15.90 3.43 1.13
C GLY A 212 -16.19 3.39 -0.38
N CYS A 213 -15.48 2.55 -1.14
CA CYS A 213 -15.68 2.40 -2.60
C CYS A 213 -16.88 1.52 -2.97
N VAL A 214 -17.51 0.85 -2.01
CA VAL A 214 -18.55 -0.16 -2.26
C VAL A 214 -19.84 0.24 -1.54
N GLY A 215 -20.91 0.44 -2.31
CA GLY A 215 -22.27 0.72 -1.80
C GLY A 215 -22.82 2.06 -2.29
N VAL A 216 -24.14 2.12 -2.51
CA VAL A 216 -24.84 3.32 -3.03
C VAL A 216 -24.86 4.49 -2.04
N ASP A 217 -24.71 4.20 -0.74
CA ASP A 217 -24.66 5.18 0.36
C ASP A 217 -23.28 5.20 1.04
N ALA A 218 -22.24 4.66 0.39
CA ALA A 218 -20.91 4.58 0.97
C ALA A 218 -20.31 5.98 1.08
N VAL A 219 -19.93 6.35 2.31
CA VAL A 219 -19.21 7.60 2.56
C VAL A 219 -17.73 7.33 2.33
N ARG A 220 -17.14 8.08 1.40
CA ARG A 220 -15.70 7.99 1.11
C ARG A 220 -14.89 8.40 2.33
N SER A 221 -13.91 7.58 2.68
CA SER A 221 -13.05 7.84 3.82
C SER A 221 -12.08 8.99 3.51
N PRO A 222 -11.95 9.99 4.40
CA PRO A 222 -10.94 11.04 4.26
C PRO A 222 -9.55 10.60 4.75
N ALA A 223 -9.36 9.31 5.04
CA ALA A 223 -8.08 8.78 5.47
C ALA A 223 -7.03 8.97 4.38
N ALA A 224 -5.80 9.34 4.76
CA ALA A 224 -4.74 9.67 3.81
C ALA A 224 -4.38 8.48 2.91
N GLU A 225 -4.56 7.24 3.39
CA GLU A 225 -4.36 6.01 2.62
C GLU A 225 -5.40 5.84 1.50
N CYS A 226 -6.55 6.52 1.60
CA CYS A 226 -7.61 6.52 0.60
C CYS A 226 -7.46 7.63 -0.44
N GLY A 227 -6.47 8.51 -0.29
CA GLY A 227 -6.20 9.63 -1.17
C GLY A 227 -6.46 10.99 -0.52
N ASP A 228 -6.68 11.99 -1.35
CA ASP A 228 -6.90 13.38 -0.97
C ASP A 228 -7.99 14.05 -1.85
N ASP A 229 -8.15 15.36 -1.72
CA ASP A 229 -9.15 16.13 -2.48
C ASP A 229 -8.93 16.10 -4.01
N THR A 230 -7.73 15.76 -4.46
CA THR A 230 -7.37 15.68 -5.89
C THR A 230 -7.57 14.29 -6.47
N HIS A 231 -7.51 13.26 -5.63
CA HIS A 231 -7.69 11.88 -6.06
C HIS A 231 -8.16 10.97 -4.93
N HIS A 232 -9.09 10.08 -5.24
CA HIS A 232 -9.54 9.06 -4.30
C HIS A 232 -9.27 7.66 -4.85
N TYR A 233 -8.88 6.74 -3.96
CA TYR A 233 -8.56 5.35 -4.27
C TYR A 233 -9.66 4.66 -5.08
N CYS A 234 -10.92 4.96 -4.74
CA CYS A 234 -12.11 4.44 -5.42
C CYS A 234 -12.20 4.80 -6.92
N ASP A 235 -11.60 5.91 -7.34
CA ASP A 235 -11.67 6.36 -8.72
C ASP A 235 -10.49 5.84 -9.54
N ILE A 236 -9.30 5.81 -8.93
CA ILE A 236 -8.07 5.41 -9.59
C ILE A 236 -7.99 3.89 -9.73
N TYR A 237 -8.20 3.18 -8.62
CA TYR A 237 -7.84 1.77 -8.57
C TYR A 237 -8.64 0.94 -9.58
N PRO A 238 -10.00 0.95 -9.60
CA PRO A 238 -10.76 0.17 -10.59
C PRO A 238 -10.38 0.49 -12.03
N CYS A 239 -10.15 1.78 -12.33
CA CYS A 239 -9.71 2.24 -13.64
C CYS A 239 -8.35 1.66 -14.05
N LEU A 240 -7.35 1.62 -13.15
CA LEU A 240 -6.03 1.07 -13.44
C LEU A 240 -6.13 -0.40 -13.88
N TRP A 241 -6.95 -1.21 -13.20
CA TRP A 241 -7.15 -2.62 -13.55
C TRP A 241 -7.91 -2.77 -14.85
N GLU A 242 -9.02 -2.05 -15.02
CA GLU A 242 -9.82 -2.13 -16.22
C GLU A 242 -9.03 -1.74 -17.46
N ARG A 243 -8.24 -0.67 -17.40
CA ARG A 243 -7.44 -0.24 -18.55
C ARG A 243 -6.21 -1.11 -18.82
N THR A 244 -5.67 -1.78 -17.80
CA THR A 244 -4.49 -2.64 -17.96
C THR A 244 -4.89 -4.05 -18.40
N PHE A 245 -5.95 -4.60 -17.81
CA PHE A 245 -6.34 -6.01 -17.96
C PHE A 245 -7.71 -6.21 -18.63
N SER A 246 -8.35 -5.13 -19.10
CA SER A 246 -9.70 -5.09 -19.70
C SER A 246 -10.86 -5.37 -18.73
N THR A 247 -10.58 -5.71 -17.47
CA THR A 247 -11.59 -5.89 -16.42
C THR A 247 -11.08 -5.30 -15.11
N TRP A 248 -11.95 -4.61 -14.36
CA TRP A 248 -11.61 -4.07 -13.04
C TRP A 248 -11.56 -5.16 -11.96
N ALA A 249 -12.37 -6.20 -12.10
CA ALA A 249 -12.37 -7.38 -11.24
C ALA A 249 -11.46 -8.46 -11.82
N VAL A 250 -10.91 -9.31 -10.93
CA VAL A 250 -10.07 -10.44 -11.32
C VAL A 250 -10.83 -11.41 -12.22
N ASP A 251 -10.40 -11.51 -13.48
CA ASP A 251 -10.78 -12.57 -14.40
C ASP A 251 -9.51 -13.31 -14.81
N SER A 252 -9.33 -14.53 -14.31
CA SER A 252 -8.10 -15.29 -14.52
C SER A 252 -7.78 -15.50 -15.99
N LEU A 253 -8.78 -15.71 -16.86
CA LEU A 253 -8.53 -15.92 -18.28
C LEU A 253 -8.11 -14.61 -18.95
N ALA A 254 -8.91 -13.55 -18.78
CA ALA A 254 -8.64 -12.26 -19.41
C ALA A 254 -7.31 -11.66 -18.94
N TRP A 255 -6.99 -11.78 -17.65
CA TRP A 255 -5.76 -11.22 -17.07
C TRP A 255 -4.52 -11.97 -17.54
N ARG A 256 -4.58 -13.31 -17.65
CA ARG A 256 -3.48 -14.11 -18.21
C ARG A 256 -3.22 -13.74 -19.67
N GLU A 257 -4.28 -13.60 -20.46
CA GLU A 257 -4.16 -13.18 -21.86
C GLU A 257 -3.56 -11.76 -21.96
N ALA A 258 -4.04 -10.81 -21.15
CA ALA A 258 -3.49 -9.45 -21.09
C ALA A 258 -2.00 -9.46 -20.72
N TYR A 259 -1.59 -10.24 -19.72
CA TYR A 259 -0.19 -10.38 -19.33
C TYR A 259 0.69 -10.94 -20.46
N ILE A 260 0.28 -12.05 -21.08
CA ILE A 260 1.03 -12.70 -22.16
C ILE A 260 1.17 -11.74 -23.35
N ASN A 261 0.07 -11.09 -23.73
CA ASN A 261 0.05 -10.12 -24.83
C ASN A 261 0.94 -8.91 -24.53
N HIS A 262 0.91 -8.39 -23.30
CA HIS A 262 1.76 -7.29 -22.85
C HIS A 262 3.24 -7.64 -22.96
N VAL A 263 3.66 -8.80 -22.40
CA VAL A 263 5.04 -9.28 -22.47
C VAL A 263 5.52 -9.40 -23.92
N ALA A 264 4.69 -9.98 -24.79
CA ALA A 264 5.00 -10.10 -26.22
C ALA A 264 5.12 -8.72 -26.91
N LYS A 265 4.19 -7.80 -26.61
CA LYS A 265 4.18 -6.45 -27.20
C LYS A 265 5.39 -5.62 -26.75
N VAL A 266 5.76 -5.65 -25.47
CA VAL A 266 6.95 -4.96 -24.95
C VAL A 266 8.22 -5.43 -25.66
N LYS A 267 8.40 -6.76 -25.78
CA LYS A 267 9.59 -7.36 -26.43
C LYS A 267 9.72 -7.02 -27.91
N THR A 268 8.61 -6.70 -28.57
CA THR A 268 8.60 -6.37 -30.01
C THR A 268 8.62 -4.87 -30.28
N THR A 269 8.13 -4.06 -29.34
CA THR A 269 7.99 -2.61 -29.51
C THR A 269 9.18 -1.83 -28.99
N ILE A 270 9.73 -2.23 -27.83
CA ILE A 270 10.89 -1.56 -27.26
C ILE A 270 12.17 -2.10 -27.91
N PRO A 271 13.04 -1.24 -28.48
CA PRO A 271 14.28 -1.69 -29.10
C PRO A 271 15.18 -2.46 -28.11
N SER A 272 15.81 -3.54 -28.56
CA SER A 272 16.60 -4.43 -27.69
C SER A 272 17.78 -3.75 -27.00
N GLN A 273 18.36 -2.70 -27.60
CA GLN A 273 19.40 -1.89 -26.96
C GLN A 273 18.88 -1.04 -25.78
N ARG A 274 17.56 -0.84 -25.70
CA ARG A 274 16.86 -0.10 -24.64
C ARG A 274 16.04 -1.00 -23.72
N LEU A 275 15.93 -2.30 -23.99
CA LEU A 275 15.19 -3.26 -23.16
C LEU A 275 16.09 -4.35 -22.58
N LEU A 276 16.06 -4.51 -21.26
CA LEU A 276 16.58 -5.70 -20.59
C LEU A 276 15.42 -6.57 -20.10
N VAL A 277 15.40 -7.82 -20.53
CA VAL A 277 14.46 -8.81 -20.01
C VAL A 277 15.13 -9.58 -18.89
N VAL A 278 14.56 -9.54 -17.69
CA VAL A 278 15.02 -10.26 -16.51
C VAL A 278 14.02 -11.38 -16.21
N PRO A 279 14.35 -12.64 -16.51
CA PRO A 279 13.45 -13.75 -16.26
C PRO A 279 13.38 -14.03 -14.76
N MET A 280 12.20 -13.90 -14.16
CA MET A 280 11.93 -14.12 -12.73
C MET A 280 11.62 -15.61 -12.47
N LEU A 281 12.59 -16.46 -12.76
CA LEU A 281 12.50 -17.91 -12.57
C LEU A 281 13.08 -18.32 -11.22
N GLY A 282 12.24 -18.78 -10.28
CA GLY A 282 12.66 -19.46 -9.04
C GLY A 282 13.79 -18.76 -8.26
N GLU A 283 14.74 -19.55 -7.75
CA GLU A 283 15.97 -19.05 -7.10
C GLU A 283 16.90 -18.41 -8.14
N GLN A 284 16.67 -17.13 -8.43
CA GLN A 284 17.60 -16.30 -9.18
C GLN A 284 18.87 -16.04 -8.36
N ASN A 285 20.03 -15.98 -9.01
CA ASN A 285 21.25 -15.51 -8.36
C ASN A 285 21.22 -13.96 -8.28
N PRO A 286 21.11 -13.37 -7.07
CA PRO A 286 21.05 -11.92 -6.87
C PRO A 286 22.22 -11.15 -7.50
N VAL A 287 23.41 -11.74 -7.45
CA VAL A 287 24.65 -11.16 -8.01
C VAL A 287 24.59 -11.15 -9.54
N ALA A 288 24.03 -12.20 -10.15
CA ALA A 288 23.90 -12.25 -11.61
C ALA A 288 22.94 -11.19 -12.14
N ILE A 289 21.81 -10.99 -11.45
CA ILE A 289 20.84 -9.93 -11.78
C ILE A 289 21.48 -8.55 -11.61
N ALA A 290 22.13 -8.31 -10.47
CA ALA A 290 22.81 -7.04 -10.20
C ALA A 290 23.88 -6.74 -11.26
N LYS A 291 24.69 -7.73 -11.65
CA LYS A 291 25.69 -7.57 -12.72
C LYS A 291 25.05 -7.23 -14.05
N ALA A 292 23.98 -7.93 -14.43
CA ALA A 292 23.27 -7.68 -15.69
C ALA A 292 22.68 -6.26 -15.74
N LEU A 293 22.04 -5.81 -14.65
CA LEU A 293 21.47 -4.47 -14.54
C LEU A 293 22.54 -3.39 -14.50
N GLY A 294 23.60 -3.58 -13.69
CA GLY A 294 24.73 -2.67 -13.60
C GLY A 294 25.42 -2.46 -14.95
N THR A 295 25.56 -3.54 -15.73
CA THR A 295 26.12 -3.49 -17.10
C THR A 295 25.18 -2.81 -18.08
N PHE A 296 23.92 -3.25 -18.14
CA PHE A 296 22.95 -2.77 -19.13
C PHE A 296 22.59 -1.29 -18.96
N LEU A 297 22.41 -0.85 -17.72
CA LEU A 297 22.10 0.54 -17.38
C LEU A 297 23.34 1.43 -17.33
N ALA A 298 24.54 0.84 -17.45
CA ALA A 298 25.83 1.50 -17.26
C ALA A 298 25.91 2.23 -15.90
N LEU A 299 25.47 1.56 -14.83
CA LEU A 299 25.50 2.12 -13.46
C LEU A 299 26.92 2.26 -12.92
N THR A 300 27.86 1.52 -13.50
CA THR A 300 29.20 1.34 -12.97
C THR A 300 30.19 0.99 -14.08
N THR A 301 31.47 1.30 -13.86
CA THR A 301 32.58 0.83 -14.71
C THR A 301 33.15 -0.52 -14.25
N THR A 302 32.76 -1.01 -13.07
CA THR A 302 33.23 -2.29 -12.50
C THR A 302 32.05 -3.19 -12.11
N PRO A 303 31.33 -3.79 -13.09
CA PRO A 303 30.10 -4.54 -12.84
C PRO A 303 30.23 -5.72 -11.86
N ASP A 304 31.39 -6.37 -11.81
CA ASP A 304 31.65 -7.48 -10.89
C ASP A 304 31.72 -7.02 -9.44
N ASP A 305 32.47 -5.95 -9.16
CA ASP A 305 32.58 -5.38 -7.81
C ASP A 305 31.24 -4.78 -7.35
N PHE A 306 30.54 -4.12 -8.28
CA PHE A 306 29.19 -3.60 -8.03
C PHE A 306 28.23 -4.72 -7.62
N ALA A 307 28.18 -5.80 -8.39
CA ALA A 307 27.27 -6.91 -8.14
C ALA A 307 27.57 -7.66 -6.84
N ALA A 308 28.84 -7.74 -6.45
CA ALA A 308 29.25 -8.30 -5.17
C ALA A 308 28.89 -7.38 -3.98
N THR A 309 28.90 -6.06 -4.19
CA THR A 309 28.60 -5.07 -3.15
C THR A 309 27.10 -4.85 -2.97
N HIS A 310 26.33 -4.88 -4.06
CA HIS A 310 24.89 -4.62 -4.10
C HIS A 310 24.15 -5.80 -4.75
N PRO A 311 24.14 -6.99 -4.11
CA PRO A 311 23.36 -8.10 -4.63
C PRO A 311 21.87 -7.76 -4.59
N PHE A 312 21.16 -8.06 -5.67
CA PHE A 312 19.72 -7.80 -5.79
C PHE A 312 18.93 -8.93 -5.13
N GLU A 313 19.05 -8.98 -3.79
CA GLU A 313 18.35 -9.99 -2.98
C GLU A 313 16.86 -9.67 -2.95
N PRO A 314 15.96 -10.67 -2.99
CA PRO A 314 14.56 -10.44 -2.74
C PRO A 314 14.37 -9.91 -1.32
N HIS A 315 14.34 -8.59 -1.17
CA HIS A 315 13.89 -7.95 0.04
C HIS A 315 12.37 -7.96 -0.04
N VAL A 316 11.79 -9.00 0.54
CA VAL A 316 10.42 -8.90 1.02
C VAL A 316 10.48 -7.82 2.10
N MET A 317 10.13 -6.58 1.78
CA MET A 317 10.07 -5.56 2.81
C MET A 317 9.19 -6.04 3.95
N SER A 318 9.74 -5.78 5.12
CA SER A 318 9.31 -6.13 6.44
C SER A 318 7.95 -5.58 6.83
N LEU A 319 7.20 -4.88 5.97
CA LEU A 319 5.87 -4.36 6.31
C LEU A 319 4.86 -5.48 6.62
N GLY A 320 4.89 -6.60 5.89
CA GLY A 320 4.06 -7.78 6.21
C GLY A 320 4.57 -8.60 7.40
N ARG A 321 5.88 -8.49 7.72
CA ARG A 321 6.52 -9.25 8.80
C ARG A 321 6.48 -8.51 10.14
N GLU A 322 6.50 -7.18 10.12
CA GLU A 322 6.35 -6.32 11.30
C GLU A 322 4.93 -6.41 11.87
N HIS A 323 3.89 -6.54 11.05
CA HIS A 323 2.54 -6.86 11.55
C HIS A 323 2.46 -8.24 12.19
N ARG A 324 3.13 -9.26 11.64
CA ARG A 324 3.14 -10.60 12.24
C ARG A 324 3.93 -10.65 13.55
N TRP A 325 5.09 -10.00 13.62
CA TRP A 325 5.86 -9.91 14.86
C TRP A 325 5.16 -9.05 15.90
N SER A 326 4.58 -7.91 15.54
CA SER A 326 3.81 -7.09 16.48
C SER A 326 2.58 -7.84 17.00
N ILE A 327 1.82 -8.56 16.17
CA ILE A 327 0.72 -9.41 16.64
C ILE A 327 1.23 -10.50 17.60
N VAL A 328 2.33 -11.19 17.26
CA VAL A 328 2.94 -12.20 18.15
C VAL A 328 3.42 -11.57 19.46
N LEU A 329 3.98 -10.37 19.43
CA LEU A 329 4.47 -9.63 20.59
C LEU A 329 3.30 -9.12 21.45
N PHE A 330 2.22 -8.63 20.84
CA PHE A 330 0.97 -8.26 21.52
C PHE A 330 0.28 -9.47 22.16
N VAL A 331 0.25 -10.61 21.49
CA VAL A 331 -0.28 -11.87 22.03
C VAL A 331 0.59 -12.36 23.19
N LEU A 332 1.91 -12.34 23.06
CA LEU A 332 2.84 -12.75 24.12
C LEU A 332 2.76 -11.83 25.33
N VAL A 333 2.74 -10.50 25.15
CA VAL A 333 2.58 -9.52 26.23
C VAL A 333 1.20 -9.65 26.88
N GLY A 334 0.15 -9.87 26.09
CA GLY A 334 -1.20 -10.14 26.58
C GLY A 334 -1.27 -11.40 27.43
N PHE A 335 -0.67 -12.51 26.96
CA PHE A 335 -0.58 -13.76 27.72
C PHE A 335 0.26 -13.61 28.99
N LEU A 336 1.40 -12.90 28.93
CA LEU A 336 2.26 -12.66 30.09
C LEU A 336 1.54 -11.80 31.14
N GLY A 337 0.82 -10.76 30.71
CA GLY A 337 0.00 -9.92 31.58
C GLY A 337 -1.14 -10.71 32.23
N LEU A 338 -1.77 -11.62 31.50
CA LEU A 338 -2.82 -12.50 32.03
C LEU A 338 -2.24 -13.51 33.04
N ALA A 339 -1.09 -14.13 32.72
CA ALA A 339 -0.40 -15.04 33.61
C ALA A 339 0.01 -14.37 34.93
N LEU A 340 0.48 -13.13 34.91
CA LEU A 340 0.81 -12.36 36.12
C LEU A 340 -0.41 -12.02 36.99
N LEU A 341 -1.60 -11.89 36.40
CA LEU A 341 -2.85 -11.66 37.14
C LEU A 341 -3.37 -12.94 37.82
N PHE A 342 -3.09 -14.11 37.24
CA PHE A 342 -3.54 -15.41 37.75
C PHE A 342 -2.46 -16.19 38.50
N MET A 343 -1.21 -15.70 38.54
CA MET A 343 -0.17 -16.26 39.40
C MET A 343 -0.50 -15.98 40.88
N PRO A 344 -0.41 -16.99 41.77
CA PRO A 344 -0.60 -16.77 43.20
C PRO A 344 0.43 -15.76 43.68
N ASN A 345 -0.03 -14.64 44.25
CA ASN A 345 0.83 -13.58 44.75
C ASN A 345 1.76 -14.14 45.86
N PRO A 346 3.08 -14.22 45.65
CA PRO A 346 3.99 -14.75 46.66
C PRO A 346 4.11 -13.84 47.89
N TRP A 347 3.53 -12.63 47.84
CA TRP A 347 3.51 -11.66 48.94
C TRP A 347 2.20 -11.65 49.73
N ALA A 348 1.25 -12.54 49.44
CA ALA A 348 0.02 -12.67 50.22
C ALA A 348 0.20 -13.41 51.56
N GLY A 349 1.39 -13.96 51.83
CA GLY A 349 1.67 -14.76 53.03
C GLY A 349 2.47 -14.07 54.14
N GLY A 350 2.60 -12.73 54.15
CA GLY A 350 3.66 -12.08 54.92
C GLY A 350 3.35 -10.76 55.59
N LEU A 351 2.13 -10.54 56.09
CA LEU A 351 1.79 -9.48 57.07
C LEU A 351 0.53 -10.00 57.80
N GLY A 352 0.46 -10.32 59.08
CA GLY A 352 1.28 -10.02 60.24
C GLY A 352 0.29 -10.16 61.41
N GLY A 353 0.62 -11.01 62.39
CA GLY A 353 -0.22 -11.19 63.57
C GLY A 353 -0.44 -9.86 64.28
N TYR A 354 -1.67 -9.61 64.70
CA TYR A 354 -1.97 -8.66 65.75
C TYR A 354 -2.92 -9.33 66.74
N HIS A 355 -2.42 -9.39 67.97
CA HIS A 355 -3.06 -9.71 69.24
C HIS A 355 -4.58 -9.55 69.28
N GLU A 356 -5.26 -10.64 69.62
CA GLU A 356 -6.60 -10.62 70.17
C GLU A 356 -6.48 -10.50 71.70
N TYR A 357 -6.65 -9.27 72.20
CA TYR A 357 -7.05 -9.00 73.58
C TYR A 357 -8.53 -8.63 73.55
N GLN A 358 -9.40 -9.48 74.08
CA GLN A 358 -10.67 -9.05 74.66
C GLN A 358 -10.96 -9.84 75.95
N HIS A 359 -11.63 -9.11 76.83
CA HIS A 359 -11.89 -9.32 78.25
C HIS A 359 -12.61 -10.61 78.63
#